data_AF-G0TVP8-F1
#
_entry.id   AF-G0TVP8-F1
#
_cell.length_a   1.000
_cell.length_b   1.000
_cell.length_c   1.000
_cell.angle_alpha   90.00
_cell.angle_beta   90.00
_cell.angle_gamma   90.00
#
_symmetry.space_group_name_H-M   'P 1'
#
loop_
_entity.id
_entity.type
_entity.pdbx_description
1 polymer ?
#
loop_
_entity_poly.entity_id
_entity_poly.type
_entity_poly.pdbx_seq_one_letter_code
_entity_poly.pdbx_strand_id
1 'polypeptide(L)'
;MTLPPSPLSTAALSRLRITHRSFITRRGVGRHVPRTAIAVEYRPELQRRLAEDRYERAINAEVLHGDEQKFWSERRTFYTQRRTYFPMWDRCAQALVLMTREVPRVPQEMAFRLMAVFLKLLLLPRLVVNTELMLPSWVSANVEGVVRDALESGDECVGASCEEDSDKKLPPSVAAGRANEKSQ
;
A
#
# COMPACT_ATOMS: atom_id res chain seq x y z
N MET A 1 22.22 -9.46 8.50
CA MET A 1 22.59 -9.18 7.09
C MET A 1 21.51 -8.29 6.50
N THR A 2 21.83 -7.03 6.21
CA THR A 2 20.90 -6.08 5.57
C THR A 2 20.90 -6.34 4.07
N LEU A 3 19.73 -6.57 3.49
CA LEU A 3 19.58 -6.70 2.04
C LEU A 3 19.95 -5.37 1.37
N PRO A 4 20.66 -5.38 0.24
CA PRO A 4 20.98 -4.15 -0.49
C PRO A 4 19.67 -3.44 -0.91
N PRO A 5 19.66 -2.10 -0.89
CA PRO A 5 18.47 -1.33 -1.26
C PRO A 5 18.12 -1.63 -2.72
N SER A 6 16.83 -1.87 -2.97
CA SER A 6 16.37 -2.12 -4.32
C SER A 6 16.32 -0.82 -5.14
N PRO A 7 16.82 -0.81 -6.39
CA PRO A 7 16.73 0.35 -7.26
C PRO A 7 15.32 0.60 -7.80
N LEU A 8 14.40 -0.36 -7.66
CA LEU A 8 13.00 -0.22 -8.07
C LEU A 8 12.14 0.11 -6.84
N SER A 9 11.05 0.85 -7.06
CA SER A 9 10.05 1.06 -6.02
C SER A 9 9.42 -0.28 -5.60
N THR A 10 9.03 -0.39 -4.33
CA THR A 10 8.41 -1.60 -3.77
C THR A 10 7.20 -2.07 -4.60
N ALA A 11 6.37 -1.12 -5.05
CA ALA A 11 5.21 -1.38 -5.91
C ALA A 11 5.58 -1.81 -7.34
N ALA A 12 6.81 -1.56 -7.80
CA ALA A 12 7.28 -1.97 -9.12
C ALA A 12 7.91 -3.36 -9.11
N LEU A 13 8.44 -3.86 -7.98
CA LEU A 13 9.16 -5.13 -7.90
C LEU A 13 8.37 -6.36 -8.32
N SER A 14 7.06 -6.35 -8.11
CA SER A 14 6.17 -7.44 -8.54
C SER A 14 5.94 -7.48 -10.06
N ARG A 15 6.18 -6.36 -10.75
CA ARG A 15 5.82 -6.19 -12.18
C ARG A 15 7.02 -6.01 -13.09
N LEU A 16 8.03 -5.30 -12.62
CA LEU A 16 9.23 -4.96 -13.36
C LEU A 16 10.40 -5.82 -12.90
N ARG A 17 11.35 -6.00 -13.80
CA ARG A 17 12.64 -6.63 -13.54
C ARG A 17 13.74 -5.81 -14.21
N ILE A 18 14.93 -5.84 -13.63
CA ILE A 18 16.13 -5.30 -14.26
C ILE A 18 16.79 -6.44 -15.02
N THR A 19 16.93 -6.29 -16.33
CA THR A 19 17.67 -7.24 -17.16
C THR A 19 18.99 -6.63 -17.57
N HIS A 20 20.07 -7.33 -17.26
CA HIS A 20 21.42 -6.97 -17.69
C HIS A 20 21.87 -8.00 -18.73
N ARG A 21 22.05 -7.56 -19.98
CA ARG A 21 22.52 -8.42 -21.08
C ARG A 21 23.87 -7.91 -21.56
N SER A 22 24.91 -8.73 -21.46
CA SER A 22 26.26 -8.40 -21.94
C SER A 22 26.53 -9.08 -23.28
N PHE A 23 27.09 -8.32 -24.21
CA PHE A 23 27.41 -8.77 -25.57
C PHE A 23 28.83 -8.33 -25.93
N ILE A 24 29.51 -9.14 -26.73
CA ILE A 24 30.79 -8.77 -27.31
C ILE A 24 30.53 -8.29 -28.74
N THR A 25 30.84 -7.03 -29.03
CA THR A 25 30.61 -6.43 -30.35
C THR A 25 31.92 -6.18 -31.06
N ARG A 26 31.99 -6.45 -32.37
CA ARG A 26 33.18 -6.12 -33.18
C ARG A 26 33.10 -4.65 -33.59
N ARG A 27 34.14 -3.86 -33.28
CA ARG A 27 34.26 -2.45 -33.70
C ARG A 27 35.46 -2.31 -34.64
N GLY A 28 35.19 -1.88 -35.88
CA GLY A 28 36.22 -1.71 -36.91
C GLY A 28 36.92 -3.01 -37.30
N VAL A 29 38.14 -2.90 -37.81
CA VAL A 29 38.96 -4.03 -38.29
C VAL A 29 39.60 -4.77 -37.11
N GLY A 30 38.79 -5.50 -36.33
CA GLY A 30 39.30 -6.59 -35.47
C GLY A 30 39.31 -6.37 -33.96
N ARG A 31 38.83 -5.24 -33.43
CA ARG A 31 38.70 -5.08 -31.96
C ARG A 31 37.34 -5.58 -31.47
N HIS A 32 37.35 -6.43 -30.45
CA HIS A 32 36.16 -6.84 -29.70
C HIS A 32 35.95 -5.89 -28.52
N VAL A 33 34.75 -5.32 -28.42
CA VAL A 33 34.36 -4.37 -27.37
C VAL A 33 33.18 -4.97 -26.59
N PRO A 34 33.32 -5.19 -25.27
CA PRO A 34 32.21 -5.58 -24.43
C PRO A 34 31.21 -4.41 -24.34
N ARG A 35 29.94 -4.70 -24.60
CA ARG A 35 28.83 -3.76 -24.45
C ARG A 35 27.74 -4.40 -23.61
N THR A 36 27.10 -3.62 -22.77
CA THR A 36 26.00 -4.09 -21.92
C THR A 36 24.74 -3.31 -22.27
N ALA A 37 23.62 -4.01 -22.33
CA ALA A 37 22.29 -3.45 -22.40
C ALA A 37 21.61 -3.68 -21.05
N ILE A 38 21.34 -2.60 -20.34
CA ILE A 38 20.63 -2.60 -19.06
C ILE A 38 19.27 -2.00 -19.32
N ALA A 39 18.22 -2.75 -19.02
CA ALA A 39 16.85 -2.32 -19.23
C ALA A 39 15.96 -2.69 -18.04
N VAL A 40 14.94 -1.88 -17.83
CA VAL A 40 13.81 -2.21 -16.94
C VAL A 40 12.71 -2.76 -17.82
N GLU A 41 12.44 -4.04 -17.69
CA GLU A 41 11.44 -4.75 -18.50
C GLU A 41 10.28 -5.21 -17.61
N TYR A 42 9.10 -5.40 -18.21
CA TYR A 42 8.04 -6.17 -17.56
C TYR A 42 8.51 -7.61 -17.32
N ARG A 43 8.00 -8.25 -16.26
CA ARG A 43 8.21 -9.69 -16.05
C ARG A 43 7.60 -10.50 -17.20
N PRO A 44 8.13 -11.69 -17.52
CA PRO A 44 7.70 -12.48 -18.68
C PRO A 44 6.19 -12.75 -18.75
N GLU A 45 5.55 -13.01 -17.61
CA GLU A 45 4.10 -13.22 -17.52
C GLU A 45 3.30 -11.99 -17.99
N LEU A 46 3.72 -10.80 -17.56
CA LEU A 46 3.09 -9.54 -17.98
C LEU A 46 3.45 -9.19 -19.42
N GLN A 47 4.65 -9.53 -19.86
CA GLN A 47 5.08 -9.30 -21.24
C GLN A 47 4.30 -10.15 -22.24
N ARG A 48 3.90 -11.38 -21.87
CA ARG A 48 2.96 -12.19 -22.66
C ARG A 48 1.58 -11.53 -22.74
N ARG A 49 1.04 -11.06 -21.61
CA ARG A 49 -0.24 -10.32 -21.59
C ARG A 49 -0.20 -9.04 -22.41
N LEU A 50 0.94 -8.34 -22.41
CA LEU A 50 1.15 -7.17 -23.23
C LEU A 50 1.13 -7.51 -24.73
N ALA A 51 1.78 -8.61 -25.13
CA ALA A 51 1.79 -9.06 -26.51
C ALA A 51 0.42 -9.56 -27.02
N GLU A 52 -0.46 -9.96 -26.09
CA GLU A 52 -1.86 -10.35 -26.39
C GLU A 52 -2.85 -9.18 -26.29
N ASP A 53 -2.38 -7.93 -26.12
CA ASP A 53 -3.22 -6.74 -25.88
C ASP A 53 -4.19 -6.85 -24.68
N ARG A 54 -3.84 -7.69 -23.69
CA ARG A 54 -4.64 -7.96 -22.48
C ARG A 54 -4.13 -7.25 -21.23
N TYR A 55 -3.21 -6.30 -21.38
CA TYR A 55 -2.58 -5.64 -20.24
C TYR A 55 -3.06 -4.20 -20.05
N GLU A 56 -3.92 -3.99 -19.06
CA GLU A 56 -4.61 -2.71 -18.79
C GLU A 56 -3.70 -1.50 -18.51
N ARG A 57 -2.48 -1.73 -18.01
CA ARG A 57 -1.55 -0.64 -17.66
C ARG A 57 -0.65 -0.20 -18.81
N ALA A 58 -0.78 -0.84 -19.98
CA ALA A 58 -0.20 -0.37 -21.23
C ALA A 58 -1.35 0.00 -22.17
N ILE A 59 -1.19 1.11 -22.88
CA ILE A 59 -2.22 1.65 -23.76
C ILE A 59 -1.68 1.63 -25.17
N ASN A 60 -2.47 1.15 -26.12
CA ASN A 60 -2.16 1.23 -27.54
C ASN A 60 -2.12 2.71 -27.97
N ALA A 61 -1.05 3.13 -28.65
CA ALA A 61 -0.85 4.54 -28.98
C ALA A 61 -1.85 5.05 -30.03
N GLU A 62 -2.38 4.18 -30.90
CA GLU A 62 -3.46 4.55 -31.83
C GLU A 62 -4.73 5.02 -31.11
N VAL A 63 -5.03 4.45 -29.94
CA VAL A 63 -6.19 4.86 -29.12
C VAL A 63 -5.97 6.26 -28.52
N LEU A 64 -4.71 6.66 -28.32
CA LEU A 64 -4.35 7.90 -27.66
C LEU A 64 -4.46 9.11 -28.59
N HIS A 65 -3.97 8.99 -29.83
CA HIS A 65 -3.89 10.11 -30.76
C HIS A 65 -4.37 9.79 -32.19
N GLY A 66 -4.99 8.63 -32.39
CA GLY A 66 -5.41 8.16 -33.71
C GLY A 66 -4.23 7.63 -34.53
N ASP A 67 -4.24 7.87 -35.83
CA ASP A 67 -3.26 7.32 -36.78
C ASP A 67 -1.80 7.66 -36.43
N GLU A 68 -1.07 6.65 -35.92
CA GLU A 68 0.35 6.70 -35.60
C GLU A 68 1.22 6.99 -36.81
N GLN A 69 0.86 6.44 -37.97
CA GLN A 69 1.63 6.62 -39.19
C GLN A 69 1.63 8.09 -39.59
N LYS A 70 0.47 8.76 -39.52
CA LYS A 70 0.38 10.20 -39.74
C LYS A 70 1.14 10.98 -38.65
N PHE A 71 0.96 10.62 -37.38
CA PHE A 71 1.57 11.36 -36.27
C PHE A 71 3.11 11.34 -36.28
N TRP A 72 3.72 10.16 -36.41
CA TRP A 72 5.19 10.03 -36.36
C TRP A 72 5.87 10.46 -37.66
N SER A 73 5.20 10.31 -38.81
CA SER A 73 5.74 10.71 -40.11
C SER A 73 5.41 12.14 -40.53
N GLU A 74 4.61 12.87 -39.74
CA GLU A 74 4.24 14.24 -40.06
C GLU A 74 5.49 15.13 -40.16
N ARG A 75 5.53 15.91 -41.24
CA ARG A 75 6.63 16.80 -41.58
C ARG A 75 6.19 18.24 -41.37
N ARG A 76 7.10 19.08 -40.89
CA ARG A 76 6.87 20.50 -40.70
C ARG A 76 6.67 21.17 -42.06
N THR A 77 5.52 21.79 -42.24
CA THR A 77 5.13 22.50 -43.48
C THR A 77 4.90 23.99 -43.26
N PHE A 78 4.88 24.46 -42.01
CA PHE A 78 4.58 25.85 -41.67
C PHE A 78 5.70 26.80 -42.11
N TYR A 79 5.46 27.57 -43.17
CA TYR A 79 6.37 28.58 -43.74
C TYR A 79 7.81 28.10 -44.02
N THR A 80 8.02 26.81 -44.22
CA THR A 80 9.34 26.23 -44.55
C THR A 80 9.28 25.32 -45.76
N GLN A 81 10.18 25.52 -46.73
CA GLN A 81 10.33 24.59 -47.86
C GLN A 81 10.98 23.25 -47.45
N ARG A 82 11.79 23.26 -46.39
CA ARG A 82 12.41 22.04 -45.85
C ARG A 82 11.39 21.21 -45.08
N ARG A 83 11.05 20.04 -45.61
CA ARG A 83 10.14 19.09 -44.97
C ARG A 83 10.87 18.18 -43.99
N THR A 84 11.21 18.70 -42.81
CA THR A 84 11.81 17.91 -41.73
C THR A 84 10.73 17.29 -40.84
N TYR A 85 11.02 16.13 -40.25
CA TYR A 85 10.16 15.55 -39.22
C TYR A 85 10.13 16.44 -37.98
N PHE A 86 9.06 16.32 -37.20
CA PHE A 86 9.02 16.92 -35.87
C PHE A 86 10.09 16.29 -34.96
N PRO A 87 10.71 17.07 -34.07
CA PRO A 87 11.74 16.59 -33.18
C PRO A 87 11.15 15.62 -32.16
N MET A 88 11.96 14.63 -31.77
CA MET A 88 11.52 13.55 -30.87
C MET A 88 10.98 14.06 -29.54
N TRP A 89 11.58 15.11 -28.97
CA TRP A 89 11.13 15.64 -27.67
C TRP A 89 9.70 16.18 -27.72
N ASP A 90 9.30 16.81 -28.83
CA ASP A 90 7.96 17.39 -28.99
C ASP A 90 6.91 16.27 -29.12
N ARG A 91 7.22 15.23 -29.90
CA ARG A 91 6.36 14.04 -30.02
C ARG A 91 6.20 13.30 -28.70
N CYS A 92 7.30 13.10 -27.97
CA CYS A 92 7.25 12.49 -26.64
C CYS A 92 6.46 13.36 -25.65
N ALA A 93 6.61 14.68 -25.69
CA ALA A 93 5.87 15.59 -24.83
C ALA A 93 4.37 15.56 -25.15
N GLN A 94 3.98 15.63 -26.42
CA GLN A 94 2.59 15.52 -26.84
C GLN A 94 1.98 14.18 -26.42
N ALA A 95 2.66 13.06 -26.65
CA ALA A 95 2.19 11.75 -26.21
C ALA A 95 2.00 11.68 -24.68
N LEU A 96 2.96 12.20 -23.90
CA LEU A 96 2.85 12.24 -22.45
C LEU A 96 1.67 13.11 -22.00
N VAL A 97 1.50 14.29 -22.59
CA VAL A 97 0.38 15.20 -22.29
C VAL A 97 -0.94 14.49 -22.54
N LEU A 98 -1.09 13.78 -23.66
CA LEU A 98 -2.29 13.02 -23.97
C LEU A 98 -2.54 11.89 -22.94
N MET A 99 -1.49 11.18 -22.52
CA MET A 99 -1.60 10.12 -21.51
C MET A 99 -2.01 10.64 -20.13
N THR A 100 -1.64 11.87 -19.79
CA THR A 100 -1.89 12.47 -18.47
C THR A 100 -3.07 13.43 -18.45
N ARG A 101 -3.90 13.48 -19.51
CA ARG A 101 -5.09 14.34 -19.52
C ARG A 101 -6.05 13.96 -18.40
N GLU A 102 -6.75 14.97 -17.87
CA GLU A 102 -7.74 14.77 -16.84
C GLU A 102 -8.91 13.93 -17.37
N VAL A 103 -9.20 12.83 -16.68
CA VAL A 103 -10.33 11.96 -17.00
C VAL A 103 -11.57 12.50 -16.29
N PRO A 104 -12.69 12.77 -17.00
CA PRO A 104 -13.92 13.21 -16.37
C PRO A 104 -14.42 12.12 -15.42
N ARG A 105 -14.26 12.36 -14.11
CA ARG A 105 -14.67 11.41 -13.07
C ARG A 105 -16.18 11.44 -12.93
N VAL A 106 -16.80 10.26 -13.02
CA VAL A 106 -18.26 10.12 -12.91
C VAL A 106 -18.71 10.49 -11.49
N PRO A 107 -19.80 11.26 -11.30
CA PRO A 107 -20.31 11.63 -9.97
C PRO A 107 -20.56 10.44 -9.04
N GLN A 108 -20.81 9.25 -9.58
CA GLN A 108 -20.94 7.99 -8.83
C GLN A 108 -19.65 7.64 -8.07
N GLU A 109 -18.47 7.85 -8.65
CA GLU A 109 -17.19 7.66 -7.93
C GLU A 109 -17.07 8.66 -6.78
N MET A 110 -17.54 9.90 -6.97
CA MET A 110 -17.55 10.92 -5.91
C MET A 110 -18.50 10.54 -4.79
N ALA A 111 -19.71 10.06 -5.11
CA ALA A 111 -20.67 9.57 -4.13
C ALA A 111 -20.11 8.40 -3.32
N PHE A 112 -19.41 7.46 -3.95
CA PHE A 112 -18.72 6.36 -3.26
C PHE A 112 -17.63 6.87 -2.31
N ARG A 113 -16.82 7.85 -2.75
CA ARG A 113 -15.81 8.47 -1.89
C ARG A 113 -16.45 9.20 -0.71
N LEU A 114 -17.54 9.94 -0.92
CA LEU A 114 -18.29 10.59 0.16
C LEU A 114 -18.82 9.56 1.16
N MET A 115 -19.41 8.45 0.68
CA MET A 115 -19.82 7.35 1.54
C MET A 115 -18.65 6.81 2.38
N ALA A 116 -17.47 6.63 1.80
CA ALA A 116 -16.28 6.19 2.53
C ALA A 116 -15.83 7.19 3.61
N VAL A 117 -15.97 8.49 3.37
CA VAL A 117 -15.70 9.53 4.39
C VAL A 117 -16.69 9.43 5.55
N PHE A 118 -17.99 9.32 5.23
CA PHE A 118 -19.05 9.25 6.25
C PHE A 118 -19.16 7.88 6.92
N LEU A 119 -18.54 6.83 6.39
CA LEU A 119 -18.57 5.50 6.97
C LEU A 119 -18.01 5.50 8.40
N LYS A 120 -16.91 6.21 8.66
CA LYS A 120 -16.36 6.33 10.03
C LYS A 120 -17.33 7.02 10.98
N LEU A 121 -18.01 8.08 10.51
CA LEU A 121 -19.00 8.82 11.30
C LEU A 121 -20.27 8.01 11.55
N LEU A 122 -20.64 7.11 10.64
CA LEU A 122 -21.76 6.19 10.84
C LEU A 122 -21.41 5.00 11.76
N LEU A 123 -20.16 4.54 11.72
CA LEU A 123 -19.70 3.42 12.55
C LEU A 123 -19.47 3.83 14.01
N LEU A 124 -19.07 5.07 14.29
CA LEU A 124 -18.81 5.56 15.65
C LEU A 124 -20.05 5.47 16.57
N PRO A 125 -21.23 6.01 16.22
CA PRO A 125 -22.44 5.85 17.04
C PRO A 125 -22.84 4.39 17.20
N ARG A 126 -22.66 3.56 16.16
CA ARG A 126 -22.95 2.12 16.26
C ARG A 126 -22.00 1.39 17.20
N LEU A 127 -20.73 1.78 17.21
CA LEU A 127 -19.75 1.28 18.17
C LEU A 127 -20.12 1.70 19.60
N VAL A 128 -20.47 2.97 19.82
CA VAL A 128 -20.87 3.47 21.14
C VAL A 128 -22.10 2.73 21.66
N VAL A 129 -23.17 2.63 20.87
CA VAL A 129 -24.40 1.92 21.27
C VAL A 129 -24.13 0.42 21.50
N ASN A 130 -23.33 -0.23 20.65
CA ASN A 130 -22.96 -1.62 20.87
C ASN A 130 -22.11 -1.80 22.14
N THR A 131 -21.20 -0.87 22.45
CA THR A 131 -20.45 -0.93 23.72
C THR A 131 -21.34 -0.65 24.92
N GLU A 132 -22.30 0.27 24.83
CA GLU A 132 -23.27 0.54 25.89
C GLU A 132 -24.22 -0.64 26.14
N LEU A 133 -24.48 -1.48 25.14
CA LEU A 133 -25.28 -2.71 25.29
C LEU A 133 -24.44 -3.88 25.80
N MET A 134 -23.20 -4.01 25.33
CA MET A 134 -22.33 -5.13 25.72
C MET A 134 -21.65 -4.90 27.08
N LEU A 135 -21.30 -3.68 27.45
CA LEU A 135 -20.64 -3.37 28.73
C LEU A 135 -21.50 -3.76 29.94
N PRO A 136 -22.80 -3.39 30.03
CA PRO A 136 -23.65 -3.85 31.12
C PRO A 136 -23.83 -5.36 31.14
N SER A 137 -23.92 -6.02 29.98
CA SER A 137 -24.05 -7.49 29.90
C SER A 137 -22.77 -8.21 30.34
N TRP A 138 -21.61 -7.64 30.06
CA TRP A 138 -20.31 -8.18 30.45
C TRP A 138 -20.03 -7.90 31.93
N VAL A 139 -20.39 -6.70 32.41
CA VAL A 139 -20.32 -6.35 33.83
C VAL A 139 -21.29 -7.22 34.63
N SER A 140 -22.53 -7.44 34.19
CA SER A 140 -23.47 -8.33 34.90
C SER A 140 -22.96 -9.77 34.92
N ALA A 141 -22.44 -10.28 33.80
CA ALA A 141 -21.92 -11.65 33.74
C ALA A 141 -20.68 -11.87 34.61
N ASN A 142 -19.80 -10.87 34.75
CA ASN A 142 -18.62 -10.98 35.62
C ASN A 142 -18.93 -10.65 37.09
N VAL A 143 -19.86 -9.73 37.36
CA VAL A 143 -20.31 -9.43 38.73
C VAL A 143 -21.07 -10.62 39.31
N GLU A 144 -21.84 -11.35 38.51
CA GLU A 144 -22.50 -12.58 38.97
C GLU A 144 -21.49 -13.67 39.35
N GLY A 145 -20.35 -13.75 38.66
CA GLY A 145 -19.22 -14.61 39.05
C GLY A 145 -18.56 -14.17 40.36
N VAL A 146 -18.24 -12.88 40.50
CA VAL A 146 -17.60 -12.33 41.73
C VAL A 146 -18.52 -12.37 42.96
N VAL A 147 -19.82 -12.15 42.78
CA VAL A 147 -20.81 -12.23 43.87
C VAL A 147 -21.05 -13.67 44.30
N ARG A 148 -21.03 -14.62 43.35
CA ARG A 148 -21.13 -16.04 43.67
C ARG A 148 -19.88 -16.56 44.38
N ASP A 149 -18.68 -16.16 43.95
CA ASP A 149 -17.43 -16.47 44.64
C ASP A 149 -17.40 -15.87 46.06
N ALA A 150 -17.96 -14.67 46.25
CA ALA A 150 -18.07 -14.04 47.57
C ALA A 150 -19.09 -14.74 48.49
N LEU A 151 -20.20 -15.25 47.95
CA LEU A 151 -21.20 -16.03 48.70
C LEU A 151 -20.70 -17.43 49.06
N GLU A 152 -19.96 -18.09 48.18
CA GLU A 152 -19.33 -19.39 48.47
C GLU A 152 -18.19 -19.26 49.50
N SER A 153 -17.52 -18.10 49.58
CA SER A 153 -16.51 -17.80 50.63
C SER A 153 -17.06 -17.36 51.98
N GLY A 154 -18.39 -17.15 52.09
CA GLY A 154 -19.05 -16.65 53.31
C GLY A 154 -19.57 -17.73 54.26
N ASP A 155 -19.69 -18.98 53.79
CA ASP A 155 -20.27 -20.10 54.56
C ASP A 155 -19.23 -21.08 55.14
N GLU A 156 -17.94 -20.84 54.92
CA GLU A 156 -16.87 -21.59 55.58
C GLU A 156 -16.10 -20.66 56.54
N CYS A 157 -16.52 -20.61 57.80
CA CYS A 157 -15.63 -20.66 58.99
C CYS A 157 -16.36 -20.29 60.30
N VAL A 158 -17.14 -21.24 60.84
CA VAL A 158 -17.30 -21.38 62.30
C VAL A 158 -16.81 -22.78 62.68
N GLY A 159 -15.63 -22.84 63.31
CA GLY A 159 -15.27 -23.94 64.22
C GLY A 159 -14.06 -24.80 63.84
N ALA A 160 -13.02 -24.70 64.70
CA ALA A 160 -12.00 -25.70 65.04
C ALA A 160 -10.67 -25.75 64.22
N SER A 161 -9.71 -24.95 64.71
CA SER A 161 -8.35 -25.33 65.17
C SER A 161 -7.46 -26.30 64.36
N CYS A 162 -6.26 -25.84 63.95
CA CYS A 162 -4.93 -26.17 64.52
C CYS A 162 -3.80 -25.89 63.51
N GLU A 163 -2.82 -25.10 63.98
CA GLU A 163 -1.38 -24.97 63.65
C GLU A 163 -0.79 -25.13 62.22
N GLU A 164 0.08 -24.14 61.93
CA GLU A 164 1.33 -24.12 61.13
C GLU A 164 1.38 -24.87 59.78
N ASP A 165 1.56 -24.12 58.67
CA ASP A 165 2.90 -23.96 58.11
C ASP A 165 2.95 -22.83 57.05
N SER A 166 4.15 -22.30 56.95
CA SER A 166 4.77 -21.27 56.12
C SER A 166 4.30 -20.99 54.68
N ASP A 167 4.66 -19.76 54.30
CA ASP A 167 5.14 -19.32 52.98
C ASP A 167 4.16 -18.71 51.95
N LYS A 168 4.28 -17.38 51.86
CA LYS A 168 4.46 -16.55 50.64
C LYS A 168 3.24 -15.84 50.03
N LYS A 169 3.35 -14.51 50.16
CA LYS A 169 3.00 -13.42 49.22
C LYS A 169 1.53 -12.99 49.13
N LEU A 170 1.22 -11.98 49.94
CA LEU A 170 0.24 -10.94 49.63
C LEU A 170 0.80 -9.92 48.60
N PRO A 171 -0.09 -9.13 47.96
CA PRO A 171 -0.02 -8.71 46.56
C PRO A 171 0.46 -7.26 46.38
N PRO A 172 0.73 -6.78 45.16
CA PRO A 172 0.83 -5.34 44.94
C PRO A 172 -0.55 -4.73 44.69
N SER A 173 -0.93 -3.90 45.65
CA SER A 173 -1.99 -2.90 45.62
C SER A 173 -1.90 -1.94 44.44
N VAL A 174 -3.06 -1.55 43.93
CA VAL A 174 -3.28 -0.34 43.12
C VAL A 174 -3.33 0.89 44.04
N ALA A 175 -2.47 1.89 43.78
CA ALA A 175 -2.66 3.32 44.09
C ALA A 175 -1.57 4.10 43.34
N ALA A 176 -1.89 4.84 42.28
CA ALA A 176 -2.27 6.25 42.33
C ALA A 176 -1.16 7.20 42.83
N GLY A 177 -0.62 8.00 41.90
CA GLY A 177 -0.44 9.44 42.14
C GLY A 177 0.96 9.99 42.46
N ARG A 178 1.44 10.78 41.49
CA ARG A 178 2.14 12.08 41.63
C ARG A 178 3.65 12.15 41.97
N ALA A 179 4.32 12.90 41.08
CA ALA A 179 5.50 13.77 41.25
C ALA A 179 6.83 13.05 41.57
N ASN A 180 8.01 13.46 41.11
CA ASN A 180 8.48 14.75 40.64
C ASN A 180 9.83 14.58 39.88
N GLU A 181 10.14 15.54 39.02
CA GLU A 181 11.48 16.15 38.81
C GLU A 181 12.72 15.38 38.27
N LYS A 182 13.30 16.04 37.23
CA LYS A 182 14.72 16.41 37.03
C LYS A 182 15.66 15.52 36.20
N SER A 183 16.09 16.14 35.09
CA SER A 183 17.47 16.29 34.63
C SER A 183 18.25 15.05 34.17
N GLN A 184 18.40 14.89 32.85
CA GLN A 184 19.62 15.23 32.10
C GLN A 184 19.40 15.10 30.60
#